data_AF-A0A9E5M910-F1
#
_entry.id   AF-A0A9E5M910-F1
#
_cell.length_a   1.000
_cell.length_b   1.000
_cell.length_c   1.000
_cell.angle_alpha   90.00
_cell.angle_beta   90.00
_cell.angle_gamma   90.00
#
_symmetry.space_group_name_H-M   'P 1'
#
loop_
_entity.id
_entity.type
_entity.pdbx_description
1 polymer ?
#
loop_
_entity_poly.entity_id
_entity_poly.type
_entity_poly.pdbx_seq_one_letter_code
_entity_poly.pdbx_strand_id
1 'polypeptide(L)'
;MVPMPQRLSAFTLVELLGVITIIGILAGLTLGAAGAVRRHGATSQAKTEIAATNTSADPSSSFSPTATAYTTAGQTLFSGLFGANQYSLAPSTKRYFEPKPSMVSSTNTANPYFIDPWGYAYGYNSDGTYAPLIWSTAGQTTGGANTNKWITSWPKM
;
A
#
# COMPACT_ATOMS: atom_id res chain seq x y z
N MET A 1 34.66 42.57 -54.03
CA MET A 1 35.09 41.66 -52.95
C MET A 1 34.11 40.50 -52.96
N VAL A 2 34.52 39.32 -53.45
CA VAL A 2 33.62 38.19 -53.76
C VAL A 2 33.61 37.20 -52.58
N PRO A 3 32.45 36.76 -52.07
CA PRO A 3 32.40 35.79 -50.98
C PRO A 3 32.80 34.40 -51.50
N MET A 4 33.70 33.71 -50.80
CA MET A 4 34.04 32.33 -51.13
C MET A 4 32.98 31.37 -50.58
N PRO A 5 32.47 30.42 -51.40
CA PRO A 5 31.54 29.41 -50.92
C PRO A 5 32.23 28.46 -49.96
N GLN A 6 31.70 28.34 -48.73
CA GLN A 6 32.14 27.31 -47.78
C GLN A 6 31.67 25.94 -48.28
N ARG A 7 32.62 25.04 -48.53
CA ARG A 7 32.32 23.63 -48.87
C ARG A 7 31.76 22.96 -47.63
N LEU A 8 30.52 22.46 -47.72
CA LEU A 8 29.95 21.58 -46.71
C LEU A 8 30.65 20.22 -46.83
N SER A 9 31.37 19.80 -45.78
CA SER A 9 31.91 18.44 -45.67
C SER A 9 30.75 17.45 -45.63
N ALA A 10 30.73 16.51 -46.57
CA ALA A 10 29.80 15.39 -46.55
C ALA A 10 30.30 14.29 -45.60
N PHE A 11 29.38 13.72 -44.82
CA PHE A 11 29.67 12.66 -43.86
C PHE A 11 29.98 11.34 -44.60
N THR A 12 30.95 10.56 -44.10
CA THR A 12 31.29 9.27 -44.72
C THR A 12 30.35 8.15 -44.24
N LEU A 13 30.15 7.12 -45.05
CA LEU A 13 29.27 5.98 -44.71
C LEU A 13 29.77 5.24 -43.46
N VAL A 14 31.09 5.10 -43.30
CA VAL A 14 31.71 4.46 -42.13
C VAL A 14 31.44 5.25 -40.84
N GLU A 15 31.42 6.58 -40.93
CA GLU A 15 31.15 7.46 -39.80
C GLU A 15 29.67 7.37 -39.39
N LEU A 16 28.76 7.30 -40.37
CA LEU A 16 27.33 7.08 -40.10
C LEU A 16 27.06 5.71 -39.46
N LEU A 17 27.72 4.64 -39.92
CA LEU A 17 27.64 3.32 -39.31
C LEU A 17 28.14 3.31 -37.86
N GLY A 18 29.24 4.02 -37.58
CA GLY A 18 29.75 4.21 -36.22
C GLY A 18 28.73 4.91 -35.32
N VAL A 19 28.06 5.95 -35.81
CA VAL A 19 27.06 6.69 -35.03
C VAL A 19 25.85 5.83 -34.68
N ILE A 20 25.27 5.11 -35.64
CA ILE A 20 24.07 4.30 -35.37
C ILE A 20 24.39 3.10 -34.45
N THR A 21 25.60 2.55 -34.52
CA THR A 21 26.03 1.48 -33.60
C THR A 21 26.19 1.99 -32.16
N ILE A 22 26.79 3.17 -31.97
CA ILE A 22 26.89 3.81 -30.66
C ILE A 22 25.48 4.12 -30.10
N ILE A 23 24.59 4.69 -30.91
CA ILE A 23 23.20 4.98 -30.49
C ILE A 23 22.47 3.69 -30.14
N GLY A 24 22.62 2.62 -30.91
CA GLY A 24 22.02 1.32 -30.63
C GLY A 24 22.45 0.73 -29.29
N ILE A 25 23.75 0.80 -28.97
CA ILE A 25 24.31 0.34 -27.69
C ILE A 25 23.75 1.18 -26.53
N LEU A 26 23.79 2.52 -26.64
CA LEU A 26 23.30 3.43 -25.61
C LEU A 26 21.79 3.28 -25.39
N ALA A 27 21.00 3.12 -26.46
CA ALA A 27 19.57 2.87 -26.38
C ALA A 27 19.27 1.54 -25.67
N GLY A 28 19.99 0.47 -26.01
CA GLY A 28 19.83 -0.83 -25.35
C GLY A 28 20.10 -0.77 -23.85
N LEU A 29 21.19 -0.10 -23.44
CA LEU A 29 21.55 0.09 -22.03
C LEU A 29 20.54 0.93 -21.26
N THR A 30 20.09 2.05 -21.84
CA THR A 30 19.17 2.98 -21.18
C THR A 30 17.77 2.38 -20.99
N LEU A 31 17.22 1.70 -22.00
CA LEU A 31 15.90 1.05 -21.89
C LEU A 31 15.91 -0.13 -20.90
N GLY A 32 17.00 -0.91 -20.89
CA GLY A 32 17.18 -2.02 -19.94
C GLY A 32 17.19 -1.54 -18.48
N ALA A 33 17.94 -0.47 -18.19
CA ALA A 33 18.03 0.10 -16.85
C ALA A 33 16.70 0.71 -16.37
N ALA A 34 15.93 1.35 -17.25
CA ALA A 34 14.66 1.99 -16.90
C ALA A 34 13.62 1.00 -16.34
N GLY A 35 13.59 -0.25 -16.83
CA GLY A 35 12.70 -1.29 -16.31
C GLY A 35 13.00 -1.67 -14.86
N ALA A 36 14.28 -1.80 -14.51
CA ALA A 36 14.72 -2.13 -13.16
C ALA A 36 14.40 -1.01 -12.15
N VAL A 37 14.63 0.25 -12.53
CA VAL A 37 14.34 1.41 -11.67
C VAL A 37 12.85 1.53 -11.37
N ARG A 38 11.97 1.34 -12.36
CA ARG A 38 10.51 1.35 -12.14
C ARG A 38 10.06 0.30 -11.13
N ARG A 39 10.60 -0.92 -11.22
CA ARG A 39 10.30 -2.01 -10.27
C ARG A 39 10.78 -1.69 -8.87
N HIS A 40 12.01 -1.16 -8.74
CA HIS A 40 12.53 -0.74 -7.44
C HIS A 40 11.66 0.36 -6.80
N GLY A 41 11.25 1.35 -7.58
CA GLY A 41 10.33 2.41 -7.13
C GLY A 41 8.99 1.84 -6.66
N ALA A 42 8.37 0.95 -7.45
CA ALA A 42 7.10 0.31 -7.11
C ALA A 42 7.21 -0.55 -5.83
N THR A 43 8.29 -1.32 -5.67
CA THR A 43 8.52 -2.12 -4.46
C THR A 43 8.76 -1.23 -3.24
N SER A 44 9.50 -0.13 -3.39
CA SER A 44 9.71 0.84 -2.30
C SER A 44 8.39 1.47 -1.88
N GLN A 45 7.56 1.87 -2.84
CA GLN A 45 6.24 2.41 -2.58
C GLN A 45 5.36 1.39 -1.85
N ALA A 46 5.31 0.14 -2.34
CA ALA A 46 4.55 -0.93 -1.70
C ALA A 46 4.99 -1.16 -0.24
N LYS A 47 6.30 -1.14 0.04
CA LYS A 47 6.81 -1.25 1.42
C LYS A 47 6.36 -0.10 2.31
N THR A 48 6.36 1.14 1.80
CA THR A 48 5.88 2.30 2.55
C THR A 48 4.38 2.22 2.82
N GLU A 49 3.60 1.79 1.82
CA GLU A 49 2.14 1.60 1.96
C GLU A 49 1.82 0.50 2.99
N ILE A 50 2.55 -0.62 2.97
CA ILE A 50 2.42 -1.68 3.98
C ILE A 50 2.83 -1.16 5.36
N ALA A 51 3.97 -0.48 5.47
CA ALA A 51 4.46 0.03 6.76
C ALA A 51 3.50 1.05 7.39
N ALA A 52 2.85 1.90 6.58
CA ALA A 52 1.83 2.83 7.06
C ALA A 52 0.59 2.11 7.61
N THR A 53 0.26 0.94 7.07
CA THR A 53 -0.80 0.08 7.60
C THR A 53 -0.32 -0.72 8.82
N ASN A 54 0.99 -0.86 9.04
CA ASN A 54 1.55 -1.73 10.08
C ASN A 54 1.74 -1.07 11.46
N THR A 55 1.30 0.17 11.68
CA THR A 55 1.39 0.85 12.99
C THR A 55 0.30 0.38 13.96
N SER A 56 0.09 -0.93 14.08
CA SER A 56 -1.00 -1.52 14.85
C SER A 56 -0.57 -1.84 16.29
N ALA A 57 -1.43 -1.55 17.25
CA ALA A 57 -1.43 -2.33 18.50
C ALA A 57 -1.65 -3.79 18.11
N ASP A 58 -0.90 -4.74 18.67
CA ASP A 58 -1.09 -6.17 18.36
C ASP A 58 -2.23 -6.74 19.22
N PRO A 59 -3.42 -7.00 18.66
CA PRO A 59 -4.52 -7.58 19.42
C PRO A 59 -4.39 -9.10 19.56
N SER A 60 -3.29 -9.73 19.12
CA SER A 60 -3.05 -11.17 19.34
C SER A 60 -3.07 -11.56 20.82
N SER A 61 -2.82 -10.61 21.72
CA SER A 61 -2.90 -10.77 23.17
C SER A 61 -4.30 -10.54 23.76
N SER A 62 -5.22 -9.93 22.99
CA SER A 62 -6.54 -9.51 23.46
C SER A 62 -7.63 -9.83 22.44
N PHE A 63 -8.49 -10.77 22.78
CA PHE A 63 -9.53 -11.30 21.89
C PHE A 63 -10.88 -10.64 22.05
N SER A 64 -10.98 -9.66 22.94
CA SER A 64 -12.21 -8.92 23.15
C SER A 64 -12.26 -7.74 22.18
N PRO A 65 -13.26 -7.64 21.29
CA PRO A 65 -13.41 -6.53 20.38
C PRO A 65 -13.81 -5.22 21.08
N THR A 66 -14.12 -5.26 22.38
CA THR A 66 -14.36 -4.07 23.20
C THR A 66 -13.10 -3.58 23.91
N ALA A 67 -11.99 -4.33 23.84
CA ALA A 67 -10.73 -3.91 24.44
C ALA A 67 -10.07 -2.78 23.64
N THR A 68 -9.36 -1.90 24.33
CA THR A 68 -8.64 -0.77 23.70
C THR A 68 -7.63 -1.24 22.66
N ALA A 69 -6.83 -2.28 22.94
CA ALA A 69 -5.86 -2.80 21.98
C ALA A 69 -6.52 -3.25 20.65
N TYR A 70 -7.69 -3.88 20.75
CA TYR A 70 -8.44 -4.36 19.60
C TYR A 70 -9.01 -3.21 18.76
N THR A 71 -9.62 -2.22 19.43
CA THR A 71 -10.16 -1.03 18.74
C THR A 71 -9.06 -0.15 18.15
N THR A 72 -7.90 -0.01 18.81
CA THR A 72 -6.73 0.68 18.27
C THR A 72 -6.19 0.00 17.01
N ALA A 73 -6.12 -1.32 16.98
CA ALA A 73 -5.74 -2.07 15.77
C ALA A 73 -6.72 -1.81 14.61
N GLY A 74 -8.03 -1.81 14.91
CA GLY A 74 -9.07 -1.47 13.94
C GLY A 74 -8.98 -0.04 13.41
N GLN A 75 -8.53 0.92 14.21
CA GLN A 75 -8.29 2.32 13.80
C GLN A 75 -7.11 2.43 12.84
N THR A 76 -6.04 1.67 13.07
CA THR A 76 -4.90 1.58 12.15
C THR A 76 -5.35 1.02 10.80
N LEU A 77 -6.11 -0.08 10.80
CA LEU A 77 -6.68 -0.64 9.58
C LEU A 77 -7.56 0.39 8.84
N PHE A 78 -8.42 1.11 9.56
CA PHE A 78 -9.26 2.15 8.97
C PHE A 78 -8.44 3.24 8.30
N SER A 79 -7.49 3.84 9.01
CA SER A 79 -6.72 4.96 8.46
C SER A 79 -5.81 4.54 7.30
N GLY A 80 -5.29 3.30 7.32
CA GLY A 80 -4.52 2.74 6.22
C GLY A 80 -5.34 2.50 4.94
N LEU A 81 -6.58 2.03 5.06
CA LEU A 81 -7.44 1.75 3.89
C LEU A 81 -8.23 2.97 3.41
N PHE A 82 -8.69 3.82 4.32
CA PHE A 82 -9.48 5.01 4.01
C PHE A 82 -8.61 6.22 3.64
N GLY A 83 -7.38 6.27 4.17
CA GLY A 83 -6.41 7.34 3.95
C GLY A 83 -6.60 8.58 4.84
N ALA A 84 -7.44 8.49 5.88
CA ALA A 84 -7.61 9.52 6.90
C ALA A 84 -7.99 8.90 8.24
N ASN A 85 -7.73 9.62 9.32
CA ASN A 85 -8.02 9.27 10.72
C ASN A 85 -9.42 9.74 11.18
N GLN A 86 -10.23 10.30 10.28
CA GLN A 86 -11.65 10.61 10.48
C GLN A 86 -12.42 10.38 9.19
N TYR A 87 -13.63 9.83 9.30
CA TYR A 87 -14.49 9.58 8.13
C TYR A 87 -14.93 10.88 7.44
N SER A 88 -15.17 11.93 8.21
CA SER A 88 -15.60 13.24 7.73
C SER A 88 -14.51 14.03 6.98
N LEU A 89 -13.26 13.58 7.03
CA LEU A 89 -12.13 14.24 6.39
C LEU A 89 -11.82 13.63 5.03
N ALA A 90 -11.31 14.48 4.13
CA ALA A 90 -10.71 14.01 2.89
C ALA A 90 -9.44 13.18 3.20
N PRO A 91 -9.10 12.17 2.38
CA PRO A 91 -7.87 11.40 2.54
C PRO A 91 -6.65 12.30 2.46
N SER A 92 -5.75 12.18 3.44
CA SER A 92 -4.41 12.74 3.36
C SER A 92 -3.46 11.81 2.62
N THR A 93 -3.77 10.51 2.56
CA THR A 93 -3.04 9.50 1.80
C THR A 93 -3.93 8.82 0.78
N LYS A 94 -3.40 7.84 0.06
CA LYS A 94 -4.16 7.11 -0.96
C LYS A 94 -5.30 6.32 -0.32
N ARG A 95 -6.50 6.52 -0.83
CA ARG A 95 -7.69 5.76 -0.44
C ARG A 95 -7.76 4.46 -1.26
N TYR A 96 -7.82 3.33 -0.55
CA TYR A 96 -7.96 1.99 -1.14
C TYR A 96 -9.37 1.42 -0.99
N PHE A 97 -10.13 1.94 -0.02
CA PHE A 97 -11.49 1.50 0.26
C PHE A 97 -12.39 2.67 0.66
N GLU A 98 -13.62 2.68 0.15
CA GLU A 98 -14.66 3.67 0.45
C GLU A 98 -15.80 2.99 1.24
N PRO A 99 -15.78 3.02 2.59
CA PRO A 99 -16.82 2.42 3.39
C PRO A 99 -18.13 3.22 3.31
N LYS A 100 -19.26 2.49 3.31
CA LYS A 100 -20.55 3.09 3.63
C LYS A 100 -20.56 3.54 5.09
N PRO A 101 -21.34 4.57 5.48
CA PRO A 101 -21.43 4.99 6.88
C PRO A 101 -21.77 3.86 7.86
N SER A 102 -22.60 2.89 7.44
CA SER A 102 -22.98 1.72 8.25
C SER A 102 -21.86 0.69 8.45
N MET A 103 -20.70 0.86 7.83
CA MET A 103 -19.53 0.00 7.98
C MET A 103 -18.50 0.59 8.94
N VAL A 104 -18.80 1.74 9.57
CA VAL A 104 -17.88 2.52 10.39
C VAL A 104 -18.50 2.76 11.76
N SER A 105 -17.72 2.63 12.83
CA SER A 105 -18.21 2.73 14.22
C SER A 105 -18.82 4.08 14.57
N SER A 106 -18.28 5.16 14.00
CA SER A 106 -18.88 6.49 14.03
C SER A 106 -18.26 7.34 12.93
N THR A 107 -19.07 8.12 12.22
CA THR A 107 -18.59 9.04 11.18
C THR A 107 -18.15 10.39 11.73
N ASN A 108 -18.42 10.66 13.02
CA ASN A 108 -18.22 11.96 13.67
C ASN A 108 -17.12 11.95 14.75
N THR A 109 -16.34 10.87 14.87
CA THR A 109 -15.29 10.74 15.89
C THR A 109 -13.88 10.81 15.29
N ALA A 110 -12.94 11.32 16.09
CA ALA A 110 -11.52 11.09 15.87
C ALA A 110 -11.21 9.60 16.07
N ASN A 111 -10.63 8.95 15.06
CA ASN A 111 -10.24 7.52 15.04
C ASN A 111 -11.43 6.54 14.99
N PRO A 112 -12.19 6.53 13.89
CA PRO A 112 -13.17 5.48 13.65
C PRO A 112 -12.50 4.17 13.23
N TYR A 113 -13.26 3.08 13.26
CA TYR A 113 -12.83 1.75 12.80
C TYR A 113 -13.96 1.07 12.03
N PHE A 114 -13.59 0.07 11.21
CA PHE A 114 -14.59 -0.74 10.51
C PHE A 114 -15.34 -1.64 11.49
N ILE A 115 -16.66 -1.75 11.32
CA ILE A 115 -17.50 -2.63 12.12
C ILE A 115 -17.94 -3.87 11.34
N ASP A 116 -17.94 -4.99 12.04
CA ASP A 116 -18.43 -6.28 11.57
C ASP A 116 -19.97 -6.37 11.68
N PRO A 117 -20.60 -7.45 11.18
CA PRO A 117 -22.06 -7.62 11.26
C PRO A 117 -22.63 -7.66 12.69
N TRP A 118 -21.80 -7.86 13.71
CA TRP A 118 -22.17 -7.85 15.11
C TRP A 118 -21.96 -6.48 15.77
N GLY A 119 -21.52 -5.46 15.02
CA GLY A 119 -21.31 -4.10 15.50
C GLY A 119 -19.97 -3.89 16.22
N TYR A 120 -19.08 -4.89 16.17
CA TYR A 120 -17.78 -4.85 16.79
C TYR A 120 -16.69 -4.48 15.78
N ALA A 121 -15.55 -3.97 16.25
CA ALA A 121 -14.42 -3.70 15.38
C ALA A 121 -13.97 -4.99 14.66
N TYR A 122 -13.45 -4.87 13.44
CA TYR A 122 -12.61 -5.93 12.87
C TYR A 122 -11.25 -5.94 13.55
N GLY A 123 -10.78 -7.15 13.88
CA GLY A 123 -9.43 -7.37 14.36
C GLY A 123 -8.43 -7.28 13.22
N TYR A 124 -7.26 -6.73 13.53
CA TYR A 124 -6.19 -6.53 12.58
C TYR A 124 -4.86 -6.81 13.24
N ASN A 125 -4.03 -7.64 12.61
CA ASN A 125 -2.66 -7.84 13.02
C ASN A 125 -1.79 -7.80 11.77
N SER A 126 -0.76 -6.97 11.86
CA SER A 126 0.29 -6.82 10.87
C SER A 126 1.64 -6.69 11.59
N ASP A 127 1.98 -7.69 12.39
CA ASP A 127 3.25 -7.79 13.11
C ASP A 127 4.49 -7.89 12.19
N GLY A 128 4.29 -7.79 10.86
CA GLY A 128 5.33 -7.86 9.84
C GLY A 128 5.99 -9.25 9.73
N THR A 129 5.58 -10.19 10.58
CA THR A 129 6.11 -11.55 10.65
C THR A 129 5.18 -12.50 9.90
N TYR A 130 3.87 -12.32 10.06
CA TYR A 130 2.85 -13.05 9.31
C TYR A 130 2.21 -12.17 8.24
N ALA A 131 1.52 -12.82 7.29
CA ALA A 131 0.65 -12.10 6.36
C ALA A 131 -0.38 -11.29 7.16
N PRO A 132 -0.73 -10.05 6.76
CA PRO A 132 -1.73 -9.27 7.47
C PRO A 132 -3.03 -10.06 7.64
N LEU A 133 -3.43 -10.24 8.90
CA LEU A 133 -4.63 -10.97 9.27
C LEU A 133 -5.72 -9.96 9.61
N ILE A 134 -6.89 -10.17 9.02
CA ILE A 134 -8.13 -9.46 9.38
C ILE A 134 -9.13 -10.51 9.84
N TRP A 135 -9.84 -10.26 10.94
CA TRP A 135 -10.84 -11.19 11.45
C TRP A 135 -11.98 -10.52 12.18
N SER A 136 -13.08 -11.26 12.34
CA SER A 136 -14.16 -10.94 13.27
C SER A 136 -14.21 -12.02 14.36
N THR A 137 -14.53 -11.61 15.59
CA THR A 137 -14.77 -12.53 16.71
C THR A 137 -16.15 -13.18 16.66
N ALA A 138 -16.94 -12.91 15.62
CA ALA A 138 -18.32 -13.37 15.44
C ALA A 138 -19.21 -13.04 16.65
N GLY A 139 -19.07 -11.82 17.17
CA GLY A 139 -19.81 -11.32 18.33
C GLY A 139 -19.33 -11.84 19.68
N GLN A 140 -18.22 -12.60 19.74
CA GLN A 140 -17.64 -12.99 21.02
C GLN A 140 -16.92 -11.81 21.67
N THR A 141 -17.33 -11.47 22.88
CA THR A 141 -16.70 -10.46 23.75
C THR A 141 -15.90 -11.06 24.89
N THR A 142 -16.06 -12.36 25.12
CA THR A 142 -15.37 -13.14 26.14
C THR A 142 -14.97 -14.51 25.54
N GLY A 143 -13.76 -14.98 25.88
CA GLY A 143 -13.21 -16.25 25.38
C GLY A 143 -11.76 -16.15 24.94
N GLY A 144 -11.06 -17.29 24.95
CA GLY A 144 -9.65 -17.39 24.53
C GLY A 144 -9.44 -17.28 23.01
N ALA A 145 -8.16 -17.24 22.61
CA ALA A 145 -7.73 -17.14 21.22
C ALA A 145 -8.38 -18.20 20.33
N ASN A 146 -8.64 -17.86 19.06
CA ASN A 146 -8.82 -18.86 18.01
C ASN A 146 -9.96 -19.88 18.27
N THR A 147 -11.09 -19.46 18.83
CA THR A 147 -12.27 -20.34 18.86
C THR A 147 -12.71 -20.70 17.44
N ASN A 148 -13.37 -21.86 17.23
CA ASN A 148 -13.91 -22.26 15.91
C ASN A 148 -14.97 -21.30 15.36
N LYS A 149 -15.31 -20.23 16.10
CA LYS A 149 -16.31 -19.23 15.70
C LYS A 149 -15.72 -18.04 14.96
N TRP A 150 -14.43 -17.77 15.11
CA TRP A 150 -13.83 -16.63 14.43
C TRP A 150 -13.85 -16.79 12.92
N ILE A 151 -14.06 -15.67 12.25
CA ILE A 151 -14.04 -15.58 10.79
C ILE A 151 -12.79 -14.80 10.41
N THR A 152 -11.82 -15.49 9.82
CA THR A 152 -10.51 -14.94 9.49
C THR A 152 -10.32 -14.84 7.97
N SER A 153 -9.57 -13.84 7.49
CA SER A 153 -9.28 -13.65 6.06
C SER A 153 -8.43 -14.76 5.45
N TRP A 154 -7.69 -15.49 6.29
CA TRP A 154 -6.91 -16.66 5.91
C TRP A 154 -7.22 -17.81 6.87
N PRO A 155 -7.16 -19.08 6.42
CA PRO A 155 -7.19 -20.23 7.32
C PRO A 155 -6.16 -20.02 8.43
N LYS A 156 -6.52 -20.33 9.68
CA LYS A 156 -5.62 -20.23 10.83
C LYS A 156 -4.32 -20.99 10.50
N MET A 157 -3.19 -20.30 10.57
CA MET A 157 -1.88 -20.93 10.56
C MET A 157 -1.65 -21.69 11.88
#